data_AF-A0A0D8CIT3-F1
#
_entry.id   AF-A0A0D8CIT3-F1
#
_cell.length_a   1.000
_cell.length_b   1.000
_cell.length_c   1.000
_cell.angle_alpha   90.00
_cell.angle_beta   90.00
_cell.angle_gamma   90.00
#
_symmetry.space_group_name_H-M   'P 1'
#
loop_
_entity.id
_entity.type
_entity.pdbx_description
1 polymer ?
#
loop_
_entity_poly.entity_id
_entity_poly.type
_entity_poly.pdbx_seq_one_letter_code
_entity_poly.pdbx_strand_id
1 'polypeptide(L)'
;MFSVLAIGHAMDGCMIKRDFTRYDHTYHDKVRRYKDRLGVIAGTLSRFSEYSRTMLASQQLYIYAKWLSRYTAYWPRLDSLVARLENSFDETDQSYVARQSSVDGSWGWQYTEFHHKFDATIVRLHELATEKRAPRHPLHFLEPVSTIPKMRAYLEDLLVSDIAATGRNKRDELGSVLCCLAQLCFKPRLRNFAREHVRGIALDDAYIKAFTDFLDDIQNPETGYWGPWYCSEGKTHRYDDLSFTFHIVSYRKGDVRHWPSLIRTTLERRGEEYPVGWRSRGNFNNHNNYDVAKIFRHGWSHMTPAQQDFASTQLDGMLDWCLTHSMRKDGSFVFDEQFYNSLESCHYFGVSFLDEVGYFRPRKRFWTDRKFPEAGRVQHHVIARLNEFCPQNPSVIAAKWKAGTDLSLAAKQQISAAETERLSRRQRHKFLISADTSASSFKND
;
A
#
# COMPACT_ATOMS: atom_id res chain seq x y z
N MET A 1 -22.16 25.33 17.06
CA MET A 1 -20.90 25.90 16.53
C MET A 1 -20.30 24.88 15.57
N PHE A 2 -20.47 25.09 14.26
CA PHE A 2 -19.76 24.28 13.26
C PHE A 2 -18.27 24.58 13.37
N SER A 3 -17.46 23.56 13.66
CA SER A 3 -16.03 23.71 13.87
C SER A 3 -15.36 24.30 12.63
N VAL A 4 -14.53 25.31 12.83
CA VAL A 4 -13.72 25.99 11.78
C VAL A 4 -12.84 24.98 11.02
N LEU A 5 -12.53 23.82 11.62
CA LEU A 5 -11.83 22.70 10.97
C LEU A 5 -12.65 22.02 9.85
N ALA A 6 -13.97 21.87 10.02
CA ALA A 6 -14.81 21.24 8.99
C ALA A 6 -14.94 22.09 7.71
N ILE A 7 -14.78 23.42 7.84
CA ILE A 7 -14.81 24.36 6.71
C ILE A 7 -13.48 24.32 5.94
N GLY A 8 -12.35 24.07 6.62
CA GLY A 8 -11.04 23.90 5.96
C GLY A 8 -10.96 22.67 5.05
N HIS A 9 -11.61 21.56 5.40
CA HIS A 9 -11.40 20.27 4.70
C HIS A 9 -12.30 20.05 3.48
N ALA A 10 -13.48 20.68 3.43
CA ALA A 10 -14.21 20.83 2.17
C ALA A 10 -13.41 21.70 1.18
N MET A 11 -12.61 22.65 1.70
CA MET A 11 -11.72 23.49 0.89
C MET A 11 -10.48 22.77 0.36
N ASP A 12 -10.04 21.68 1.00
CA ASP A 12 -8.84 20.91 0.64
C ASP A 12 -9.01 20.10 -0.66
N GLY A 13 -10.06 19.29 -0.73
CA GLY A 13 -10.48 18.65 -1.98
C GLY A 13 -10.93 19.66 -3.05
N CYS A 14 -11.39 20.84 -2.63
CA CYS A 14 -11.72 21.95 -3.51
C CYS A 14 -10.45 22.60 -4.10
N MET A 15 -9.37 22.76 -3.32
CA MET A 15 -8.11 23.37 -3.76
C MET A 15 -7.43 22.54 -4.84
N ILE A 16 -7.25 21.23 -4.60
CA ILE A 16 -6.63 20.32 -5.57
C ILE A 16 -7.42 20.32 -6.89
N LYS A 17 -8.75 20.21 -6.80
CA LYS A 17 -9.63 20.26 -7.98
C LYS A 17 -9.54 21.60 -8.69
N ARG A 18 -9.55 22.71 -7.95
CA ARG A 18 -9.40 24.07 -8.49
C ARG A 18 -8.11 24.22 -9.26
N ASP A 19 -6.99 23.75 -8.71
CA ASP A 19 -5.68 23.93 -9.32
C ASP A 19 -5.50 23.05 -10.56
N PHE A 20 -6.05 21.84 -10.57
CA PHE A 20 -6.14 21.07 -11.80
C PHE A 20 -7.00 21.78 -12.87
N THR A 21 -8.13 22.38 -12.49
CA THR A 21 -8.98 23.16 -13.41
C THR A 21 -8.33 24.45 -13.90
N ARG A 22 -7.38 25.01 -13.14
CA ARG A 22 -6.53 26.12 -13.60
C ARG A 22 -5.50 25.68 -14.63
N TYR A 23 -4.90 24.51 -14.42
CA TYR A 23 -3.97 23.93 -15.39
C TYR A 23 -4.69 23.53 -16.69
N ASP A 24 -5.87 22.91 -16.57
CA ASP A 24 -6.70 22.52 -17.70
C ASP A 24 -8.18 22.73 -17.39
N HIS A 25 -8.81 23.68 -18.07
CA HIS A 25 -10.24 24.01 -17.88
C HIS A 25 -11.18 22.84 -18.20
N THR A 26 -10.74 21.84 -18.98
CA THR A 26 -11.51 20.63 -19.32
C THR A 26 -11.26 19.46 -18.38
N TYR A 27 -10.48 19.65 -17.30
CA TYR A 27 -10.06 18.60 -16.37
C TYR A 27 -11.22 17.73 -15.88
N HIS A 28 -12.35 18.33 -15.49
CA HIS A 28 -13.49 17.58 -14.95
C HIS A 28 -14.13 16.63 -15.96
N ASP A 29 -14.24 17.03 -17.22
CA ASP A 29 -14.82 16.20 -18.28
C ASP A 29 -13.87 15.06 -18.63
N LYS A 30 -12.56 15.34 -18.67
CA LYS A 30 -11.51 14.34 -18.90
C LYS A 30 -11.48 13.29 -17.79
N VAL A 31 -11.46 13.71 -16.53
CA VAL A 31 -11.49 12.80 -15.38
C VAL A 31 -12.71 11.88 -15.42
N ARG A 32 -13.90 12.42 -15.72
CA ARG A 32 -15.12 11.61 -15.83
C ARG A 32 -14.99 10.55 -16.92
N ARG A 33 -14.57 10.96 -18.12
CA ARG A 33 -14.36 10.05 -19.26
C ARG A 33 -13.39 8.91 -18.93
N TYR A 34 -12.25 9.21 -18.30
CA TYR A 34 -11.28 8.16 -17.97
C TYR A 34 -11.73 7.29 -16.80
N LYS A 35 -12.47 7.84 -15.82
CA LYS A 35 -13.07 7.03 -14.75
C LYS A 35 -13.95 5.94 -15.35
N ASP A 36 -14.81 6.29 -16.29
CA ASP A 36 -15.73 5.35 -16.92
C ASP A 36 -14.96 4.32 -17.77
N ARG A 37 -14.03 4.78 -18.62
CA ARG A 37 -13.22 3.89 -19.47
C ARG A 37 -12.36 2.92 -18.67
N LEU A 38 -11.67 3.39 -17.64
CA LEU A 38 -10.85 2.54 -16.77
C LEU A 38 -11.71 1.59 -15.94
N GLY A 39 -12.95 1.97 -15.57
CA GLY A 39 -13.90 1.07 -14.92
C GLY A 39 -14.26 -0.14 -15.78
N VAL A 40 -14.51 0.07 -17.08
CA VAL A 40 -14.77 -1.04 -18.02
C VAL A 40 -13.56 -1.97 -18.14
N ILE A 41 -12.35 -1.41 -18.19
CA ILE A 41 -11.10 -2.19 -18.28
C ILE A 41 -10.87 -2.99 -16.98
N ALA A 42 -11.17 -2.39 -15.81
CA ALA A 42 -11.07 -3.07 -14.52
C ALA A 42 -11.95 -4.33 -14.47
N GLY A 43 -13.20 -4.23 -14.97
CA GLY A 43 -14.10 -5.38 -15.08
C GLY A 43 -13.61 -6.46 -16.06
N THR A 44 -12.72 -6.12 -17.00
CA THR A 44 -12.08 -7.11 -17.87
C THR A 44 -10.94 -7.82 -17.15
N LEU A 45 -10.09 -7.08 -16.42
CA LEU A 45 -9.00 -7.64 -15.61
C LEU A 45 -9.51 -8.55 -14.48
N SER A 46 -10.63 -8.21 -13.85
CA SER A 46 -11.23 -9.04 -12.79
C SER A 46 -11.60 -10.43 -13.31
N ARG A 47 -12.21 -10.52 -14.51
CA ARG A 47 -12.54 -11.80 -15.15
C ARG A 47 -11.30 -12.67 -15.38
N PHE A 48 -10.17 -12.11 -15.80
CA PHE A 48 -8.92 -12.89 -15.93
C PHE A 48 -8.44 -13.46 -14.59
N SER A 49 -8.62 -12.69 -13.52
CA SER A 49 -8.25 -13.10 -12.16
C SER A 49 -9.12 -14.26 -11.66
N GLU A 50 -10.42 -14.25 -11.96
CA GLU A 50 -11.36 -15.36 -11.68
C GLU A 50 -10.94 -16.68 -12.36
N TYR A 51 -10.37 -16.59 -13.57
CA TYR A 51 -9.87 -17.76 -14.31
C TYR A 51 -8.42 -18.14 -13.97
N SER A 52 -7.83 -17.58 -12.91
CA SER A 52 -6.42 -17.81 -12.53
C SER A 52 -5.41 -17.52 -13.65
N ARG A 53 -5.77 -16.64 -14.62
CA ARG A 53 -4.85 -16.17 -15.66
C ARG A 53 -4.18 -14.89 -15.18
N THR A 54 -2.85 -14.92 -15.04
CA THR A 54 -2.10 -13.75 -14.57
C THR A 54 -1.72 -12.84 -15.75
N MET A 55 -2.33 -11.66 -15.83
CA MET A 55 -2.07 -10.65 -16.86
C MET A 55 -1.12 -9.56 -16.33
N LEU A 56 0.15 -9.92 -16.08
CA LEU A 56 1.11 -9.03 -15.38
C LEU A 56 1.38 -7.70 -16.08
N ALA A 57 1.56 -7.71 -17.40
CA ALA A 57 1.77 -6.49 -18.17
C ALA A 57 0.52 -5.62 -18.14
N SER A 58 -0.66 -6.21 -18.36
CA SER A 58 -1.94 -5.49 -18.32
C SER A 58 -2.22 -4.91 -16.94
N GLN A 59 -1.90 -5.63 -15.86
CA GLN A 59 -2.02 -5.13 -14.49
C GLN A 59 -1.12 -3.90 -14.25
N GLN A 60 0.15 -3.95 -14.66
CA GLN A 60 1.05 -2.79 -14.52
C GLN A 60 0.57 -1.60 -15.36
N LEU A 61 0.15 -1.82 -16.61
CA LEU A 61 -0.41 -0.78 -17.47
C LEU A 61 -1.67 -0.15 -16.86
N TYR A 62 -2.57 -0.96 -16.28
CA TYR A 62 -3.78 -0.48 -15.63
C TYR A 62 -3.49 0.33 -14.37
N ILE A 63 -2.61 -0.14 -13.48
CA ILE A 63 -2.18 0.60 -12.30
C ILE A 63 -1.62 1.96 -12.73
N TYR A 64 -0.78 1.96 -13.78
CA TYR A 64 -0.15 3.16 -14.25
C TYR A 64 -1.14 4.15 -14.91
N ALA A 65 -2.13 3.65 -15.65
CA ALA A 65 -3.20 4.47 -16.23
C ALA A 65 -4.11 5.07 -15.16
N LYS A 66 -4.43 4.28 -14.12
CA LYS A 66 -5.18 4.73 -12.96
C LYS A 66 -4.43 5.84 -12.23
N TRP A 67 -3.12 5.71 -12.04
CA TRP A 67 -2.29 6.77 -11.48
C TRP A 67 -2.32 8.05 -12.32
N LEU A 68 -2.05 7.95 -13.63
CA LEU A 68 -2.07 9.12 -14.54
C LEU A 68 -3.41 9.84 -14.48
N SER A 69 -4.53 9.09 -14.50
CA SER A 69 -5.89 9.67 -14.44
C SER A 69 -6.23 10.38 -13.13
N ARG A 70 -5.56 10.03 -12.03
CA ARG A 70 -5.88 10.50 -10.67
C ARG A 70 -4.96 11.62 -10.21
N TYR A 71 -3.71 11.57 -10.62
CA TYR A 71 -2.65 12.43 -10.09
C TYR A 71 -2.03 13.35 -11.14
N THR A 72 -2.50 13.30 -12.39
CA THR A 72 -2.01 14.19 -13.45
C THR A 72 -3.13 14.69 -14.35
N ALA A 73 -2.86 15.77 -15.08
CA ALA A 73 -3.63 16.22 -16.24
C ALA A 73 -2.88 15.90 -17.56
N TYR A 74 -2.10 14.82 -17.59
CA TYR A 74 -1.28 14.43 -18.74
C TYR A 74 -2.04 13.52 -19.71
N TRP A 75 -3.13 14.05 -20.27
CA TRP A 75 -4.08 13.28 -21.07
C TRP A 75 -3.49 12.55 -22.29
N PRO A 76 -2.61 13.16 -23.12
CA PRO A 76 -2.03 12.44 -24.25
C PRO A 76 -1.24 11.20 -23.85
N ARG A 77 -0.53 11.27 -22.70
CA ARG A 77 0.20 10.14 -22.14
C ARG A 77 -0.77 9.06 -21.64
N LEU A 78 -1.86 9.47 -21.00
CA LEU A 78 -2.90 8.55 -20.55
C LEU A 78 -3.60 7.87 -21.72
N ASP A 79 -3.91 8.58 -22.80
CA ASP A 79 -4.49 8.00 -24.01
C ASP A 79 -3.59 6.92 -24.62
N SER A 80 -2.30 7.22 -24.79
CA SER A 80 -1.31 6.25 -25.28
C SER A 80 -1.23 5.02 -24.38
N LEU A 81 -1.25 5.23 -23.06
CA LEU A 81 -1.16 4.14 -22.08
C LEU A 81 -2.41 3.27 -22.07
N VAL A 82 -3.61 3.87 -22.19
CA VAL A 82 -4.87 3.14 -22.27
C VAL A 82 -4.94 2.33 -23.57
N ALA A 83 -4.50 2.87 -24.71
CA ALA A 83 -4.44 2.10 -25.95
C ALA A 83 -3.50 0.90 -25.83
N ARG A 84 -2.32 1.08 -25.19
CA ARG A 84 -1.41 -0.03 -24.89
C ARG A 84 -2.05 -1.08 -23.96
N LEU A 85 -2.79 -0.63 -22.96
CA LEU A 85 -3.50 -1.50 -22.03
C LEU A 85 -4.57 -2.34 -22.74
N GLU A 86 -5.40 -1.71 -23.57
CA GLU A 86 -6.42 -2.41 -24.36
C GLU A 86 -5.80 -3.46 -25.29
N ASN A 87 -4.72 -3.11 -25.99
CA ASN A 87 -4.00 -4.05 -26.87
C ASN A 87 -3.23 -5.14 -26.10
N SER A 88 -2.91 -4.92 -24.82
CA SER A 88 -2.16 -5.90 -24.03
C SER A 88 -2.95 -7.18 -23.76
N PHE A 89 -4.28 -7.15 -23.88
CA PHE A 89 -5.13 -8.32 -23.63
C PHE A 89 -4.97 -9.41 -24.70
N ASP A 90 -4.49 -9.06 -25.89
CA ASP A 90 -4.23 -10.01 -26.97
C ASP A 90 -2.97 -10.86 -26.72
N GLU A 91 -2.02 -10.33 -25.93
CA GLU A 91 -0.82 -11.06 -25.52
C GLU A 91 -1.10 -11.89 -24.26
N THR A 92 -1.21 -13.20 -24.45
CA THR A 92 -1.50 -14.13 -23.35
C THR A 92 -0.27 -14.56 -22.56
N ASP A 93 0.95 -14.47 -23.12
CA ASP A 93 2.20 -14.70 -22.37
C ASP A 93 2.84 -13.37 -21.97
N GLN A 94 2.51 -12.93 -20.76
CA GLN A 94 3.08 -11.71 -20.17
C GLN A 94 4.20 -12.02 -19.15
N SER A 95 4.78 -13.22 -19.21
CA SER A 95 5.73 -13.70 -18.21
C SER A 95 7.05 -12.94 -18.17
N TYR A 96 7.40 -12.26 -19.28
CA TYR A 96 8.61 -11.45 -19.39
C TYR A 96 8.68 -10.35 -18.32
N VAL A 97 7.53 -9.84 -17.88
CA VAL A 97 7.42 -8.76 -16.88
C VAL A 97 8.01 -9.14 -15.52
N ALA A 98 8.09 -10.45 -15.21
CA ALA A 98 8.68 -10.94 -13.96
C ALA A 98 10.22 -10.96 -13.98
N ARG A 99 10.85 -10.73 -15.13
CA ARG A 99 12.31 -10.72 -15.27
C ARG A 99 12.87 -9.36 -14.85
N GLN A 100 14.07 -9.37 -14.28
CA GLN A 100 14.80 -8.13 -14.06
C GLN A 100 15.23 -7.52 -15.41
N SER A 101 15.02 -6.22 -15.58
CA SER A 101 15.53 -5.46 -16.72
C SER A 101 17.06 -5.48 -16.74
N SER A 102 17.65 -5.84 -17.88
CA SER A 102 19.11 -5.73 -18.09
C SER A 102 19.55 -4.30 -18.43
N VAL A 103 18.61 -3.39 -18.69
CA VAL A 103 18.89 -2.00 -19.09
C VAL A 103 19.24 -1.15 -17.87
N ASP A 104 18.40 -1.20 -16.84
CA ASP A 104 18.50 -0.35 -15.64
C ASP A 104 18.37 -1.12 -14.32
N GLY A 105 18.24 -2.45 -14.39
CA GLY A 105 18.10 -3.33 -13.25
C GLY A 105 16.72 -3.36 -12.60
N SER A 106 15.75 -2.60 -13.09
CA SER A 106 14.42 -2.52 -12.48
C SER A 106 13.55 -3.75 -12.73
N TRP A 107 12.57 -3.96 -11.86
CA TRP A 107 11.32 -4.64 -12.21
C TRP A 107 10.23 -3.59 -12.49
N GLY A 108 9.16 -3.98 -13.18
CA GLY A 108 8.11 -3.05 -13.60
C GLY A 108 8.28 -2.56 -15.03
N TRP A 109 8.41 -3.50 -15.97
CA TRP A 109 8.68 -3.24 -17.39
C TRP A 109 7.72 -2.25 -18.05
N GLN A 110 6.47 -2.19 -17.60
CA GLN A 110 5.48 -1.30 -18.20
C GLN A 110 5.51 0.12 -17.62
N TYR A 111 6.26 0.32 -16.54
CA TYR A 111 6.38 1.61 -15.87
C TYR A 111 7.52 2.43 -16.45
N THR A 112 7.25 3.73 -16.60
CA THR A 112 8.29 4.70 -16.98
C THR A 112 8.65 5.64 -15.84
N GLU A 113 7.75 5.86 -14.87
CA GLU A 113 8.03 6.63 -13.66
C GLU A 113 8.95 5.87 -12.71
N PHE A 114 9.88 6.60 -12.09
CA PHE A 114 10.81 6.08 -11.10
C PHE A 114 10.10 5.36 -9.94
N HIS A 115 9.12 6.00 -9.31
CA HIS A 115 8.45 5.46 -8.11
C HIS A 115 7.69 4.16 -8.37
N HIS A 116 7.08 3.99 -9.55
CA HIS A 116 6.43 2.72 -9.91
C HIS A 116 7.43 1.59 -10.16
N LYS A 117 8.57 1.88 -10.79
CA LYS A 117 9.68 0.91 -10.89
C LYS A 117 10.25 0.56 -9.52
N PHE A 118 10.33 1.55 -8.63
CA PHE A 118 10.83 1.36 -7.28
C PHE A 118 9.92 0.45 -6.47
N ASP A 119 8.62 0.70 -6.47
CA ASP A 119 7.61 -0.15 -5.81
C ASP A 119 7.67 -1.60 -6.31
N ALA A 120 7.64 -1.79 -7.63
CA ALA A 120 7.74 -3.12 -8.24
C ALA A 120 9.06 -3.84 -7.89
N THR A 121 10.16 -3.09 -7.80
CA THR A 121 11.47 -3.63 -7.46
C THR A 121 11.58 -3.99 -5.98
N ILE A 122 11.04 -3.18 -5.07
CA ILE A 122 11.02 -3.46 -3.62
C ILE A 122 10.31 -4.79 -3.34
N VAL A 123 9.19 -5.04 -4.01
CA VAL A 123 8.49 -6.33 -3.93
C VAL A 123 9.43 -7.47 -4.30
N ARG A 124 10.18 -7.37 -5.41
CA ARG A 124 11.13 -8.43 -5.78
C ARG A 124 12.34 -8.55 -4.88
N LEU A 125 12.80 -7.46 -4.26
CA LEU A 125 13.88 -7.55 -3.28
C LEU A 125 13.47 -8.32 -2.02
N HIS A 126 12.22 -8.23 -1.57
CA HIS A 126 11.72 -9.09 -0.47
C HIS A 126 11.75 -10.58 -0.83
N GLU A 127 11.34 -10.90 -2.05
CA GLU A 127 11.33 -12.28 -2.54
C GLU A 127 12.75 -12.82 -2.69
N LEU A 128 13.65 -12.02 -3.27
CA LEU A 128 15.08 -12.33 -3.37
C LEU A 128 15.77 -12.48 -2.00
N ALA A 129 15.42 -11.65 -1.02
CA ALA A 129 15.88 -11.79 0.37
C ALA A 129 15.36 -13.06 1.04
N THR A 130 14.22 -13.60 0.58
CA THR A 130 13.71 -14.91 1.01
C THR A 130 14.42 -16.06 0.31
N GLU A 131 14.65 -15.91 -0.98
CA GLU A 131 15.40 -16.86 -1.81
C GLU A 131 16.91 -16.85 -1.51
N LYS A 132 17.40 -15.88 -0.72
CA LYS A 132 18.84 -15.61 -0.49
C LYS A 132 19.63 -15.49 -1.79
N ARG A 133 19.05 -14.79 -2.76
CA ARG A 133 19.60 -14.66 -4.12
C ARG A 133 19.80 -13.20 -4.48
N ALA A 134 21.00 -12.81 -4.88
CA ALA A 134 21.27 -11.45 -5.35
C ALA A 134 20.48 -11.11 -6.64
N PRO A 135 20.12 -9.83 -6.87
CA PRO A 135 19.70 -9.37 -8.18
C PRO A 135 20.75 -9.70 -9.25
N ARG A 136 20.31 -9.98 -10.48
CA ARG A 136 21.19 -10.32 -11.61
C ARG A 136 21.91 -9.11 -12.18
N HIS A 137 21.24 -7.96 -12.18
CA HIS A 137 21.77 -6.70 -12.70
C HIS A 137 21.82 -5.64 -11.59
N PRO A 138 22.78 -4.70 -11.63
CA PRO A 138 22.79 -3.55 -10.74
C PRO A 138 21.52 -2.71 -10.90
N LEU A 139 21.01 -2.15 -9.81
CA LEU A 139 19.79 -1.36 -9.78
C LEU A 139 20.09 0.11 -10.14
N HIS A 140 20.59 0.35 -11.35
CA HIS A 140 20.95 1.70 -11.82
C HIS A 140 19.78 2.67 -11.84
N PHE A 141 18.54 2.18 -11.94
CA PHE A 141 17.34 3.02 -11.83
C PHE A 141 17.21 3.73 -10.46
N LEU A 142 17.94 3.30 -9.42
CA LEU A 142 17.96 3.95 -8.10
C LEU A 142 18.78 5.25 -8.08
N GLU A 143 19.35 5.67 -9.22
CA GLU A 143 20.14 6.90 -9.36
C GLU A 143 19.52 8.13 -8.62
N PRO A 144 18.20 8.42 -8.73
CA PRO A 144 17.60 9.60 -8.11
C PRO A 144 17.68 9.63 -6.59
N VAL A 145 17.85 8.46 -5.95
CA VAL A 145 17.97 8.31 -4.49
C VAL A 145 19.25 7.56 -4.09
N SER A 146 20.23 7.47 -5.00
CA SER A 146 21.41 6.61 -4.82
C SER A 146 22.38 7.07 -3.73
N THR A 147 22.31 8.35 -3.33
CA THR A 147 23.19 8.98 -2.33
C THR A 147 22.36 9.93 -1.46
N ILE A 148 22.89 10.33 -0.30
CA ILE A 148 22.21 11.26 0.61
C ILE A 148 21.79 12.56 -0.09
N PRO A 149 22.65 13.29 -0.83
CA PRO A 149 22.23 14.54 -1.48
C PRO A 149 21.14 14.32 -2.51
N LYS A 150 21.23 13.26 -3.32
CA LYS A 150 20.22 12.94 -4.34
C LYS A 150 18.88 12.57 -3.72
N MET A 151 18.89 11.71 -2.70
CA MET A 151 17.68 11.34 -1.96
C MET A 151 17.02 12.58 -1.35
N ARG A 152 17.77 13.47 -0.69
CA ARG A 152 17.19 14.71 -0.13
C ARG A 152 16.58 15.59 -1.22
N ALA A 153 17.34 15.90 -2.27
CA ALA A 153 16.86 16.73 -3.36
C ALA A 153 15.59 16.16 -4.01
N TYR A 154 15.53 14.84 -4.21
CA TYR A 154 14.37 14.17 -4.78
C TYR A 154 13.15 14.26 -3.87
N LEU A 155 13.30 13.96 -2.57
CA LEU A 155 12.19 14.01 -1.62
C LEU A 155 11.71 15.44 -1.35
N GLU A 156 12.61 16.42 -1.32
CA GLU A 156 12.29 17.84 -1.16
C GLU A 156 11.53 18.38 -2.38
N ASP A 157 11.91 17.99 -3.61
CA ASP A 157 11.13 18.33 -4.81
C ASP A 157 9.72 17.71 -4.78
N LEU A 158 9.60 16.47 -4.31
CA LEU A 158 8.32 15.77 -4.23
C LEU A 158 7.40 16.30 -3.12
N LEU A 159 7.97 16.93 -2.09
CA LEU A 159 7.23 17.37 -0.91
C LEU A 159 6.14 18.40 -1.25
N VAL A 160 6.42 19.28 -2.22
CA VAL A 160 5.52 20.37 -2.60
C VAL A 160 4.98 20.17 -4.02
N SER A 161 3.65 20.10 -4.14
CA SER A 161 2.96 20.06 -5.44
C SER A 161 2.45 21.44 -5.83
N ASP A 162 2.90 21.96 -6.98
CA ASP A 162 2.26 23.09 -7.67
C ASP A 162 1.44 22.53 -8.84
N ILE A 163 0.20 22.17 -8.55
CA ILE A 163 -0.68 21.52 -9.53
C ILE A 163 -1.09 22.51 -10.62
N ALA A 164 -1.34 23.77 -10.27
CA ALA A 164 -1.78 24.78 -11.21
C ALA A 164 -0.72 25.07 -12.28
N ALA A 165 0.57 25.02 -11.91
CA ALA A 165 1.68 25.20 -12.84
C ALA A 165 2.04 23.91 -13.61
N THR A 166 1.99 22.75 -12.97
CA THR A 166 2.60 21.52 -13.52
C THR A 166 1.61 20.48 -14.02
N GLY A 167 0.34 20.57 -13.62
CA GLY A 167 -0.67 19.55 -13.89
C GLY A 167 -0.37 18.22 -13.23
N ARG A 168 0.46 18.17 -12.18
CA ARG A 168 0.84 16.95 -11.45
C ARG A 168 0.69 17.14 -9.95
N ASN A 169 -0.09 16.26 -9.34
CA ASN A 169 -0.12 16.07 -7.90
C ASN A 169 0.94 15.02 -7.52
N LYS A 170 2.00 15.44 -6.81
CA LYS A 170 3.13 14.59 -6.43
C LYS A 170 2.83 13.68 -5.22
N ARG A 171 1.64 13.78 -4.60
CA ARG A 171 1.27 13.02 -3.39
C ARG A 171 1.54 11.52 -3.49
N ASP A 172 1.07 10.88 -4.55
CA ASP A 172 1.19 9.42 -4.68
C ASP A 172 2.63 8.97 -4.84
N GLU A 173 3.39 9.72 -5.63
CA GLU A 173 4.81 9.49 -5.85
C GLU A 173 5.61 9.69 -4.56
N LEU A 174 5.37 10.79 -3.84
CA LEU A 174 6.00 11.03 -2.54
C LEU A 174 5.71 9.87 -1.59
N GLY A 175 4.44 9.47 -1.45
CA GLY A 175 4.04 8.36 -0.58
C GLY A 175 4.69 7.04 -0.96
N SER A 176 4.73 6.72 -2.25
CA SER A 176 5.36 5.50 -2.79
C SER A 176 6.87 5.48 -2.51
N VAL A 177 7.58 6.58 -2.76
CA VAL A 177 9.03 6.67 -2.57
C VAL A 177 9.39 6.62 -1.10
N LEU A 178 8.67 7.34 -0.23
CA LEU A 178 8.85 7.27 1.22
C LEU A 178 8.61 5.85 1.74
N CYS A 179 7.57 5.17 1.25
CA CYS A 179 7.29 3.78 1.62
C CYS A 179 8.44 2.85 1.19
N CYS A 180 8.92 2.96 -0.05
CA CYS A 180 10.01 2.14 -0.57
C CYS A 180 11.32 2.36 0.22
N LEU A 181 11.67 3.62 0.49
CA LEU A 181 12.85 3.96 1.30
C LEU A 181 12.71 3.49 2.74
N ALA A 182 11.54 3.66 3.36
CA ALA A 182 11.29 3.17 4.72
C ALA A 182 11.42 1.65 4.82
N GLN A 183 11.01 0.91 3.80
CA GLN A 183 11.25 -0.53 3.76
C GLN A 183 12.72 -0.89 3.67
N LEU A 184 13.49 -0.24 2.79
CA LEU A 184 14.94 -0.46 2.69
C LEU A 184 15.69 -0.05 3.96
N CYS A 185 15.30 1.05 4.58
CA CYS A 185 16.00 1.63 5.73
C CYS A 185 15.63 0.95 7.05
N PHE A 186 14.36 0.59 7.24
CA PHE A 186 13.86 0.21 8.57
C PHE A 186 13.52 -1.26 8.74
N LYS A 187 13.38 -2.05 7.66
CA LYS A 187 13.21 -3.51 7.79
C LYS A 187 14.57 -4.21 7.84
N PRO A 188 14.99 -4.78 8.98
CA PRO A 188 16.35 -5.31 9.12
C PRO A 188 16.72 -6.34 8.07
N ARG A 189 15.81 -7.28 7.76
CA ARG A 189 16.06 -8.33 6.77
C ARG A 189 16.31 -7.76 5.37
N LEU A 190 15.44 -6.86 4.90
CA LEU A 190 15.59 -6.25 3.58
C LEU A 190 16.81 -5.32 3.54
N ARG A 191 17.01 -4.51 4.58
CA ARG A 191 18.18 -3.63 4.73
C ARG A 191 19.49 -4.40 4.62
N ASN A 192 19.64 -5.47 5.40
CA ASN A 192 20.86 -6.26 5.45
C ASN A 192 21.11 -6.95 4.10
N PHE A 193 20.06 -7.53 3.51
CA PHE A 193 20.13 -8.10 2.16
C PHE A 193 20.55 -7.06 1.11
N ALA A 194 19.98 -5.85 1.16
CA ALA A 194 20.30 -4.78 0.23
C ALA A 194 21.75 -4.30 0.37
N ARG A 195 22.25 -4.13 1.59
CA ARG A 195 23.66 -3.76 1.85
C ARG A 195 24.64 -4.76 1.24
N GLU A 196 24.33 -6.04 1.33
CA GLU A 196 25.20 -7.10 0.83
C GLU A 196 25.13 -7.21 -0.70
N HIS A 197 23.92 -7.28 -1.25
CA HIS A 197 23.70 -7.76 -2.62
C HIS A 197 23.24 -6.71 -3.62
N VAL A 198 22.70 -5.57 -3.17
CA VAL A 198 22.25 -4.53 -4.08
C VAL A 198 23.41 -3.60 -4.43
N ARG A 199 23.45 -3.19 -5.71
CA ARG A 199 24.35 -2.18 -6.24
C ARG A 199 23.50 -1.09 -6.89
N GLY A 200 23.90 0.18 -6.76
CA GLY A 200 23.13 1.34 -7.26
C GLY A 200 22.62 2.29 -6.18
N ILE A 201 22.83 1.95 -4.89
CA ILE A 201 22.49 2.82 -3.75
C ILE A 201 23.55 2.68 -2.65
N ALA A 202 23.97 3.80 -2.06
CA ALA A 202 24.88 3.85 -0.92
C ALA A 202 24.08 3.72 0.40
N LEU A 203 23.52 2.54 0.66
CA LEU A 203 22.65 2.28 1.81
C LEU A 203 23.45 2.00 3.10
N ASP A 204 24.28 2.94 3.54
CA ASP A 204 25.01 2.87 4.81
C ASP A 204 24.18 3.43 5.99
N ASP A 205 24.75 3.49 7.19
CA ASP A 205 24.05 4.02 8.37
C ASP A 205 23.83 5.53 8.28
N ALA A 206 24.72 6.26 7.60
CA ALA A 206 24.56 7.70 7.36
C ALA A 206 23.36 7.99 6.45
N TYR A 207 23.12 7.16 5.44
CA TYR A 207 21.94 7.23 4.58
C TYR A 207 20.65 7.04 5.38
N ILE A 208 20.60 6.01 6.23
CA ILE A 208 19.43 5.73 7.07
C ILE A 208 19.17 6.87 8.04
N LYS A 209 20.23 7.41 8.66
CA LYS A 209 20.11 8.58 9.53
C LYS A 209 19.57 9.78 8.76
N ALA A 210 20.12 10.09 7.59
CA ALA A 210 19.66 11.22 6.78
C ALA A 210 18.20 11.09 6.34
N PHE A 211 17.75 9.88 6.00
CA PHE A 211 16.34 9.62 5.71
C PHE A 211 15.45 9.77 6.96
N THR A 212 15.92 9.31 8.12
CA THR A 212 15.21 9.47 9.40
C THR A 212 15.08 10.94 9.77
N ASP A 213 16.17 11.71 9.67
CA ASP A 213 16.19 13.15 9.91
C ASP A 213 15.20 13.86 8.96
N PHE A 214 15.18 13.50 7.67
CA PHE A 214 14.19 14.05 6.72
C PHE A 214 12.75 13.79 7.18
N LEU A 215 12.42 12.55 7.56
CA LEU A 215 11.08 12.23 8.06
C LEU A 215 10.74 13.03 9.32
N ASP A 216 11.69 13.20 10.23
CA ASP A 216 11.52 14.01 11.42
C ASP A 216 11.26 15.49 11.06
N ASP A 217 12.03 16.06 10.13
CA ASP A 217 11.93 17.46 9.69
C ASP A 217 10.55 17.78 9.07
N ILE A 218 9.96 16.83 8.35
CA ILE A 218 8.67 17.04 7.67
C ILE A 218 7.46 16.65 8.53
N GLN A 219 7.66 16.13 9.74
CA GLN A 219 6.55 15.86 10.67
C GLN A 219 5.92 17.19 11.10
N ASN A 220 4.60 17.30 11.00
CA ASN A 220 3.87 18.46 11.48
C ASN A 220 3.88 18.47 13.02
N PRO A 221 4.48 19.48 13.69
CA PRO A 221 4.55 19.50 15.15
C PRO A 221 3.18 19.74 15.82
N GLU A 222 2.26 20.40 15.13
CA GLU A 222 0.94 20.75 15.67
C GLU A 222 0.00 19.54 15.70
N THR A 223 0.06 18.71 14.66
CA THR A 223 -0.86 17.59 14.45
C THR A 223 -0.17 16.24 14.62
N GLY A 224 1.16 16.20 14.65
CA GLY A 224 1.98 14.99 14.69
C GLY A 224 1.95 14.17 13.40
N TYR A 225 1.27 14.64 12.36
CA TYR A 225 1.06 13.91 11.10
C TYR A 225 2.13 14.22 10.05
N TRP A 226 2.15 13.38 9.02
CA TRP A 226 2.90 13.60 7.78
C TRP A 226 1.94 13.71 6.62
N GLY A 227 2.40 14.35 5.54
CA GLY A 227 1.69 14.34 4.27
C GLY A 227 2.27 15.35 3.27
N PRO A 228 1.67 15.43 2.08
CA PRO A 228 2.13 16.30 1.01
C PRO A 228 1.85 17.77 1.31
N TRP A 229 2.60 18.66 0.68
CA TRP A 229 2.33 20.10 0.69
C TRP A 229 1.86 20.54 -0.69
N TYR A 230 1.09 21.62 -0.74
CA TYR A 230 0.59 22.19 -2.00
C TYR A 230 0.91 23.67 -2.07
N CYS A 231 1.46 24.10 -3.20
CA CYS A 231 1.55 25.51 -3.57
C CYS A 231 0.28 25.89 -4.34
N SER A 232 -0.51 26.82 -3.80
CA SER A 232 -1.73 27.29 -4.43
C SER A 232 -1.89 28.79 -4.16
N GLU A 233 -2.12 29.57 -5.22
CA GLU A 233 -2.27 31.04 -5.12
C GLU A 233 -1.09 31.73 -4.40
N GLY A 234 0.13 31.22 -4.62
CA GLY A 234 1.34 31.75 -4.00
C GLY A 234 1.50 31.42 -2.51
N LYS A 235 0.66 30.53 -1.95
CA LYS A 235 0.75 30.05 -0.57
C LYS A 235 1.05 28.56 -0.52
N THR A 236 1.87 28.16 0.45
CA THR A 236 2.14 26.75 0.74
C THR A 236 1.22 26.25 1.85
N HIS A 237 0.53 25.15 1.58
CA HIS A 237 -0.41 24.51 2.49
C HIS A 237 0.09 23.09 2.83
N ARG A 238 0.22 22.77 4.12
CA ARG A 238 0.59 21.43 4.59
C ARG A 238 -0.67 20.60 4.80
N TYR A 239 -0.68 19.38 4.29
CA TYR A 239 -1.80 18.46 4.45
C TYR A 239 -1.36 17.26 5.26
N ASP A 240 -2.16 16.95 6.26
CA ASP A 240 -1.97 15.80 7.12
C ASP A 240 -2.69 14.58 6.52
N ASP A 241 -1.95 13.49 6.37
CA ASP A 241 -2.38 12.32 5.62
C ASP A 241 -2.27 11.03 6.46
N LEU A 242 -3.39 10.33 6.61
CA LEU A 242 -3.48 9.10 7.40
C LEU A 242 -2.56 8.01 6.86
N SER A 243 -2.47 7.87 5.53
CA SER A 243 -1.67 6.80 4.91
C SER A 243 -0.17 7.03 5.14
N PHE A 244 0.29 8.26 4.97
CA PHE A 244 1.69 8.63 5.27
C PHE A 244 2.02 8.39 6.74
N THR A 245 1.15 8.86 7.62
CA THR A 245 1.31 8.73 9.07
C THR A 245 1.34 7.27 9.49
N PHE A 246 0.42 6.44 8.97
CA PHE A 246 0.43 5.00 9.17
C PHE A 246 1.75 4.36 8.74
N HIS A 247 2.21 4.64 7.51
CA HIS A 247 3.42 4.02 6.98
C HIS A 247 4.65 4.38 7.82
N ILE A 248 4.82 5.66 8.17
CA ILE A 248 5.98 6.13 8.93
C ILE A 248 5.96 5.54 10.35
N VAL A 249 4.83 5.62 11.05
CA VAL A 249 4.67 5.02 12.40
C VAL A 249 4.94 3.51 12.37
N SER A 250 4.37 2.80 11.39
CA SER A 250 4.49 1.35 11.27
C SER A 250 5.93 0.91 10.97
N TYR A 251 6.61 1.55 10.01
CA TYR A 251 7.99 1.19 9.66
C TYR A 251 9.00 1.58 10.73
N ARG A 252 8.77 2.68 11.44
CA ARG A 252 9.60 3.08 12.59
C ARG A 252 9.20 2.37 13.88
N LYS A 253 8.26 1.43 13.84
CA LYS A 253 7.77 0.66 15.00
C LYS A 253 7.33 1.56 16.18
N GLY A 254 6.81 2.75 15.87
CA GLY A 254 6.36 3.74 16.85
C GLY A 254 7.44 4.68 17.39
N ASP A 255 8.70 4.54 16.97
CA ASP A 255 9.77 5.49 17.29
C ASP A 255 9.60 6.78 16.46
N VAL A 256 8.71 7.65 16.92
CA VAL A 256 8.38 8.93 16.28
C VAL A 256 8.14 10.02 17.34
N ARG A 257 8.16 11.30 16.91
CA ARG A 257 7.91 12.44 17.79
C ARG A 257 6.42 12.78 17.86
N HIS A 258 6.06 13.72 18.75
CA HIS A 258 4.73 14.36 18.81
C HIS A 258 3.52 13.42 19.03
N TRP A 259 3.71 12.28 19.73
CA TRP A 259 2.63 11.34 20.05
C TRP A 259 1.36 11.98 20.62
N PRO A 260 1.41 12.93 21.58
CA PRO A 260 0.19 13.58 22.08
C PRO A 260 -0.62 14.28 20.98
N SER A 261 0.04 15.04 20.10
CA SER A 261 -0.59 15.70 18.95
C SER A 261 -1.13 14.68 17.96
N LEU A 262 -0.33 13.65 17.63
CA LEU A 262 -0.69 12.58 16.70
C LEU A 262 -1.98 11.88 17.15
N ILE A 263 -2.04 11.42 18.41
CA ILE A 263 -3.24 10.77 18.95
C ILE A 263 -4.44 11.70 18.92
N ARG A 264 -4.29 12.94 19.38
CA ARG A 264 -5.39 13.92 19.36
C ARG A 264 -5.93 14.08 17.95
N THR A 265 -5.07 14.34 16.97
CA THR A 265 -5.46 14.52 15.56
C THR A 265 -6.11 13.25 14.99
N THR A 266 -5.57 12.06 15.29
CA THR A 266 -6.18 10.80 14.84
C THR A 266 -7.61 10.67 15.36
N LEU A 267 -7.84 10.93 16.66
CA LEU A 267 -9.17 10.82 17.28
C LEU A 267 -10.16 11.87 16.76
N GLU A 268 -9.73 13.12 16.62
CA GLU A 268 -10.56 14.23 16.14
C GLU A 268 -11.05 13.98 14.70
N ARG A 269 -10.23 13.33 13.87
CA ARG A 269 -10.53 13.07 12.45
C ARG A 269 -11.27 11.76 12.18
N ARG A 270 -11.81 11.12 13.21
CA ARG A 270 -12.63 9.90 13.08
C ARG A 270 -13.71 9.99 11.99
N GLY A 271 -14.39 11.13 11.93
CA GLY A 271 -15.53 11.34 11.05
C GLY A 271 -15.15 11.78 9.64
N GLU A 272 -13.88 12.12 9.40
CA GLU A 272 -13.45 12.75 8.16
C GLU A 272 -13.14 11.74 7.05
N GLU A 273 -13.17 12.23 5.82
CA GLU A 273 -12.91 11.45 4.61
C GLU A 273 -11.40 11.21 4.42
N TYR A 274 -11.06 10.01 3.97
CA TYR A 274 -9.71 9.62 3.58
C TYR A 274 -9.25 10.49 2.39
N PRO A 275 -7.99 10.97 2.39
CA PRO A 275 -6.88 10.53 3.25
C PRO A 275 -6.69 11.30 4.56
N VAL A 276 -7.55 12.27 4.87
CA VAL A 276 -7.39 13.11 6.07
C VAL A 276 -7.91 12.40 7.32
N GLY A 277 -9.04 11.69 7.18
CA GLY A 277 -9.68 10.91 8.24
C GLY A 277 -9.83 9.42 7.93
N TRP A 278 -10.67 8.76 8.72
CA TRP A 278 -10.79 7.29 8.71
C TRP A 278 -11.78 6.77 7.68
N ARG A 279 -12.70 7.61 7.19
CA ARG A 279 -13.86 7.18 6.40
C ARG A 279 -13.57 7.19 4.91
N SER A 280 -14.25 6.31 4.17
CA SER A 280 -14.33 6.39 2.72
C SER A 280 -15.81 6.43 2.34
N ARG A 281 -16.22 7.53 1.70
CA ARG A 281 -17.60 7.86 1.35
C ARG A 281 -18.52 7.74 2.57
N GLY A 282 -18.08 8.31 3.69
CA GLY A 282 -18.77 8.29 4.98
C GLY A 282 -18.78 6.94 5.72
N ASN A 283 -18.21 5.88 5.15
CA ASN A 283 -18.23 4.53 5.71
C ASN A 283 -16.86 4.09 6.22
N PHE A 284 -16.85 3.07 7.11
CA PHE A 284 -15.60 2.35 7.41
C PHE A 284 -15.15 1.53 6.20
N ASN A 285 -13.87 1.17 6.18
CA ASN A 285 -13.31 0.13 5.31
C ASN A 285 -12.13 -0.53 6.02
N ASN A 286 -11.82 -1.79 5.67
CA ASN A 286 -10.79 -2.54 6.39
C ASN A 286 -9.38 -1.98 6.23
N HIS A 287 -9.08 -1.30 5.12
CA HIS A 287 -7.77 -0.68 4.93
C HIS A 287 -7.56 0.45 5.95
N ASN A 288 -8.47 1.41 6.01
CA ASN A 288 -8.34 2.52 6.95
C ASN A 288 -8.48 2.05 8.40
N ASN A 289 -9.34 1.05 8.67
CA ASN A 289 -9.43 0.46 10.00
C ASN A 289 -8.10 -0.20 10.40
N TYR A 290 -7.41 -0.87 9.48
CA TYR A 290 -6.08 -1.42 9.71
C TYR A 290 -5.07 -0.31 10.02
N ASP A 291 -5.07 0.77 9.23
CA ASP A 291 -4.15 1.89 9.41
C ASP A 291 -4.31 2.55 10.78
N VAL A 292 -5.55 2.84 11.17
CA VAL A 292 -5.87 3.45 12.46
C VAL A 292 -5.54 2.50 13.63
N ALA A 293 -5.90 1.22 13.52
CA ALA A 293 -5.58 0.24 14.55
C ALA A 293 -4.07 0.08 14.77
N LYS A 294 -3.28 0.21 13.71
CA LYS A 294 -1.81 0.19 13.78
C LYS A 294 -1.26 1.40 14.52
N ILE A 295 -1.77 2.59 14.21
CA ILE A 295 -1.40 3.83 14.90
C ILE A 295 -1.74 3.71 16.39
N PHE A 296 -2.95 3.25 16.71
CA PHE A 296 -3.37 3.05 18.11
C PHE A 296 -2.51 2.04 18.85
N ARG A 297 -2.12 0.92 18.22
CA ARG A 297 -1.20 -0.05 18.86
C ARG A 297 0.11 0.62 19.27
N HIS A 298 0.74 1.36 18.37
CA HIS A 298 2.02 2.00 18.65
C HIS A 298 1.90 3.18 19.62
N GLY A 299 0.79 3.91 19.55
CA GLY A 299 0.52 5.06 20.41
C GLY A 299 -0.12 4.73 21.76
N TRP A 300 -0.48 3.47 22.03
CA TRP A 300 -1.32 3.10 23.17
C TRP A 300 -0.77 3.58 24.52
N SER A 301 0.54 3.41 24.73
CA SER A 301 1.23 3.86 25.96
C SER A 301 1.35 5.38 26.09
N HIS A 302 1.06 6.13 25.03
CA HIS A 302 1.08 7.60 25.01
C HIS A 302 -0.31 8.22 25.17
N MET A 303 -1.37 7.40 25.14
CA MET A 303 -2.75 7.86 25.33
C MET A 303 -3.05 8.06 26.82
N THR A 304 -3.90 9.05 27.13
CA THR A 304 -4.53 9.13 28.45
C THR A 304 -5.57 8.02 28.62
N PRO A 305 -6.00 7.67 29.85
CA PRO A 305 -7.07 6.67 30.05
C PRO A 305 -8.35 6.99 29.28
N ALA A 306 -8.79 8.25 29.26
CA ALA A 306 -9.97 8.66 28.48
C ALA A 306 -9.79 8.48 26.97
N GLN A 307 -8.58 8.70 26.45
CA GLN A 307 -8.27 8.45 25.03
C GLN A 307 -8.24 6.95 24.73
N GLN A 308 -7.71 6.13 25.65
CA GLN A 308 -7.73 4.67 25.53
C GLN A 308 -9.17 4.14 25.53
N ASP A 309 -10.02 4.60 26.44
CA ASP A 309 -11.44 4.21 26.50
C ASP A 309 -12.17 4.57 25.20
N PHE A 310 -11.94 5.78 24.68
CA PHE A 310 -12.50 6.21 23.42
C PHE A 310 -11.98 5.35 22.25
N ALA A 311 -10.67 5.14 22.16
CA ALA A 311 -10.04 4.33 21.12
C ALA A 311 -10.53 2.88 21.16
N SER A 312 -10.68 2.27 22.34
CA SER A 312 -11.26 0.94 22.52
C SER A 312 -12.69 0.85 22.01
N THR A 313 -13.52 1.85 22.33
CA THR A 313 -14.89 1.95 21.79
C THR A 313 -14.89 2.03 20.27
N GLN A 314 -13.95 2.78 19.68
CA GLN A 314 -13.82 2.85 18.22
C GLN A 314 -13.33 1.54 17.59
N LEU A 315 -12.37 0.86 18.22
CA LEU A 315 -11.87 -0.44 17.75
C LEU A 315 -12.95 -1.52 17.81
N ASP A 316 -13.79 -1.53 18.84
CA ASP A 316 -14.95 -2.43 18.92
C ASP A 316 -15.93 -2.16 17.77
N GLY A 317 -16.26 -0.89 17.50
CA GLY A 317 -17.13 -0.52 16.38
C GLY A 317 -16.54 -0.84 14.99
N MET A 318 -15.22 -0.68 14.81
CA MET A 318 -14.53 -1.09 13.58
C MET A 318 -14.53 -2.61 13.40
N LEU A 319 -14.33 -3.35 14.51
CA LEU A 319 -14.37 -4.81 14.52
C LEU A 319 -15.77 -5.33 14.20
N ASP A 320 -16.80 -4.78 14.84
CA ASP A 320 -18.19 -5.11 14.54
C ASP A 320 -18.51 -4.87 13.06
N TRP A 321 -18.20 -3.68 12.54
CA TRP A 321 -18.42 -3.37 11.12
C TRP A 321 -17.67 -4.33 10.19
N CYS A 322 -16.41 -4.67 10.50
CA CYS A 322 -15.64 -5.63 9.71
C CYS A 322 -16.35 -6.99 9.67
N LEU A 323 -16.83 -7.48 10.81
CA LEU A 323 -17.45 -8.80 10.93
C LEU A 323 -18.88 -8.87 10.36
N THR A 324 -19.64 -7.76 10.39
CA THR A 324 -21.06 -7.74 10.05
C THR A 324 -21.36 -7.13 8.68
N HIS A 325 -20.54 -6.20 8.19
CA HIS A 325 -20.75 -5.50 6.92
C HIS A 325 -19.70 -5.85 5.87
N SER A 326 -18.43 -5.92 6.27
CA SER A 326 -17.36 -6.19 5.31
C SER A 326 -17.15 -7.67 5.02
N MET A 327 -17.42 -8.56 5.97
CA MET A 327 -17.17 -10.00 5.84
C MET A 327 -18.46 -10.76 5.57
N ARG A 328 -18.41 -11.73 4.65
CA ARG A 328 -19.49 -12.66 4.36
C ARG A 328 -19.35 -13.94 5.21
N LYS A 329 -20.43 -14.72 5.30
CA LYS A 329 -20.47 -15.96 6.11
C LYS A 329 -19.41 -17.00 5.70
N ASP A 330 -19.01 -17.01 4.43
CA ASP A 330 -17.99 -17.90 3.86
C ASP A 330 -16.54 -17.43 4.15
N GLY A 331 -16.35 -16.31 4.87
CA GLY A 331 -15.04 -15.74 5.16
C GLY A 331 -14.46 -14.87 4.05
N SER A 332 -15.21 -14.62 2.97
CA SER A 332 -14.84 -13.64 1.96
C SER A 332 -15.13 -12.20 2.41
N PHE A 333 -14.40 -11.24 1.85
CA PHE A 333 -14.65 -9.81 2.08
C PHE A 333 -15.36 -9.19 0.88
N VAL A 334 -16.30 -8.28 1.16
CA VAL A 334 -17.05 -7.51 0.17
C VAL A 334 -16.09 -6.56 -0.56
N PHE A 335 -15.95 -6.76 -1.86
CA PHE A 335 -15.05 -5.98 -2.71
C PHE A 335 -15.67 -4.62 -3.07
N ASP A 336 -14.91 -3.56 -2.82
CA ASP A 336 -15.22 -2.20 -3.23
C ASP A 336 -14.30 -1.79 -4.39
N GLU A 337 -14.83 -1.85 -5.61
CA GLU A 337 -14.13 -1.52 -6.86
C GLU A 337 -13.63 -0.07 -6.92
N GLN A 338 -14.24 0.84 -6.15
CA GLN A 338 -13.84 2.24 -6.15
C GLN A 338 -12.65 2.50 -5.23
N PHE A 339 -12.39 1.60 -4.28
CA PHE A 339 -11.34 1.74 -3.28
C PHE A 339 -10.16 0.79 -3.54
N TYR A 340 -10.41 -0.51 -3.66
CA TYR A 340 -9.35 -1.51 -3.79
C TYR A 340 -8.84 -1.63 -5.23
N ASN A 341 -7.61 -2.15 -5.37
CA ASN A 341 -7.00 -2.42 -6.68
C ASN A 341 -7.28 -3.84 -7.18
N SER A 342 -7.59 -4.77 -6.26
CA SER A 342 -7.73 -6.20 -6.53
C SER A 342 -8.55 -6.88 -5.44
N LEU A 343 -9.10 -8.06 -5.76
CA LEU A 343 -9.85 -8.85 -4.78
C LEU A 343 -8.92 -9.37 -3.66
N GLU A 344 -7.67 -9.69 -4.00
CA GLU A 344 -6.66 -10.18 -3.07
C GLU A 344 -6.24 -9.10 -2.06
N SER A 345 -6.07 -7.85 -2.50
CA SER A 345 -5.80 -6.73 -1.59
C SER A 345 -6.96 -6.50 -0.60
N CYS A 346 -8.21 -6.60 -1.07
CA CYS A 346 -9.39 -6.51 -0.19
C CYS A 346 -9.35 -7.56 0.93
N HIS A 347 -9.04 -8.82 0.61
CA HIS A 347 -8.89 -9.88 1.61
C HIS A 347 -7.69 -9.63 2.52
N TYR A 348 -6.56 -9.17 1.97
CA TYR A 348 -5.38 -8.84 2.74
C TYR A 348 -5.67 -7.80 3.82
N PHE A 349 -6.37 -6.70 3.49
CA PHE A 349 -6.68 -5.66 4.47
C PHE A 349 -7.69 -6.11 5.52
N GLY A 350 -8.73 -6.88 5.13
CA GLY A 350 -9.66 -7.49 6.08
C GLY A 350 -8.95 -8.36 7.12
N VAL A 351 -8.09 -9.27 6.66
CA VAL A 351 -7.32 -10.14 7.55
C VAL A 351 -6.27 -9.38 8.35
N SER A 352 -5.65 -8.35 7.75
CA SER A 352 -4.66 -7.52 8.44
C SER A 352 -5.26 -6.75 9.59
N PHE A 353 -6.44 -6.16 9.40
CA PHE A 353 -7.17 -5.51 10.48
C PHE A 353 -7.49 -6.49 11.62
N LEU A 354 -8.05 -7.67 11.30
CA LEU A 354 -8.38 -8.69 12.31
C LEU A 354 -7.16 -9.21 13.08
N ASP A 355 -6.02 -9.42 12.42
CA ASP A 355 -4.75 -9.77 13.08
C ASP A 355 -4.21 -8.59 13.91
N GLU A 356 -4.33 -7.36 13.43
CA GLU A 356 -3.85 -6.16 14.10
C GLU A 356 -4.60 -5.93 15.41
N VAL A 357 -5.93 -6.02 15.44
CA VAL A 357 -6.72 -5.87 16.67
C VAL A 357 -6.67 -7.09 17.59
N GLY A 358 -5.95 -8.15 17.20
CA GLY A 358 -5.79 -9.36 17.99
C GLY A 358 -7.04 -10.25 18.01
N TYR A 359 -7.90 -10.17 17.00
CA TYR A 359 -9.11 -10.99 16.90
C TYR A 359 -8.74 -12.48 16.89
N PHE A 360 -7.87 -12.90 15.97
CA PHE A 360 -7.36 -14.27 15.89
C PHE A 360 -6.34 -14.63 16.98
N ARG A 361 -5.61 -13.64 17.51
CA ARG A 361 -4.46 -13.86 18.41
C ARG A 361 -4.58 -13.03 19.69
N PRO A 362 -4.99 -13.63 20.83
CA PRO A 362 -5.14 -12.93 22.09
C PRO A 362 -3.91 -12.11 22.51
N ARG A 363 -2.68 -12.64 22.29
CA ARG A 363 -1.41 -11.95 22.61
C ARG A 363 -1.20 -10.61 21.89
N LYS A 364 -1.98 -10.34 20.84
CA LYS A 364 -1.95 -9.09 20.10
C LYS A 364 -2.95 -8.07 20.65
N ARG A 365 -3.92 -8.48 21.48
CA ARG A 365 -4.92 -7.54 22.02
C ARG A 365 -4.25 -6.57 22.98
N PHE A 366 -4.36 -5.29 22.67
CA PHE A 366 -3.83 -4.19 23.48
C PHE A 366 -4.94 -3.29 24.02
N TRP A 367 -6.15 -3.43 23.51
CA TRP A 367 -7.27 -2.50 23.71
C TRP A 367 -8.46 -3.10 24.47
N THR A 368 -8.49 -4.43 24.67
CA THR A 368 -9.59 -5.12 25.36
C THR A 368 -9.15 -6.46 25.92
N ASP A 369 -9.79 -6.85 27.03
CA ASP A 369 -9.71 -8.20 27.60
C ASP A 369 -10.84 -9.13 27.10
N ARG A 370 -11.73 -8.64 26.23
CA ARG A 370 -12.82 -9.43 25.66
C ARG A 370 -12.26 -10.67 24.94
N LYS A 371 -12.92 -11.81 25.16
CA LYS A 371 -12.67 -13.05 24.44
C LYS A 371 -13.57 -13.12 23.21
N PHE A 372 -13.03 -13.66 22.12
CA PHE A 372 -13.74 -13.90 20.85
C PHE A 372 -13.82 -15.42 20.60
N PRO A 373 -14.75 -16.14 21.26
CA PRO A 373 -14.87 -17.59 21.12
C PRO A 373 -15.12 -18.04 19.68
N GLU A 374 -15.76 -17.21 18.87
CA GLU A 374 -16.06 -17.46 17.46
C GLU A 374 -14.87 -17.23 16.52
N ALA A 375 -13.78 -16.62 17.00
CA ALA A 375 -12.63 -16.25 16.18
C ALA A 375 -12.00 -17.46 15.47
N GLY A 376 -11.95 -18.63 16.11
CA GLY A 376 -11.41 -19.85 15.48
C GLY A 376 -12.22 -20.32 14.28
N ARG A 377 -13.56 -20.23 14.35
CA ARG A 377 -14.44 -20.56 13.22
C ARG A 377 -14.27 -19.55 12.08
N VAL A 378 -14.23 -18.26 12.40
CA VAL A 378 -14.00 -17.19 11.41
C VAL A 378 -12.64 -17.36 10.73
N GLN A 379 -11.59 -17.61 11.52
CA GLN A 379 -10.24 -17.88 11.01
C GLN A 379 -10.23 -19.04 10.00
N HIS A 380 -10.95 -20.13 10.31
CA HIS A 380 -11.06 -21.28 9.42
C HIS A 380 -11.71 -20.92 8.08
N HIS A 381 -12.84 -20.20 8.10
CA HIS A 381 -13.52 -19.76 6.87
C HIS A 381 -12.64 -18.82 6.04
N VAL A 382 -12.00 -17.85 6.68
CA VAL A 382 -11.05 -16.92 6.03
C VAL A 382 -9.91 -17.69 5.36
N ILE A 383 -9.31 -18.67 6.04
CA ILE A 383 -8.22 -19.47 5.48
C ILE A 383 -8.72 -20.32 4.31
N ALA A 384 -9.89 -20.96 4.44
CA ALA A 384 -10.50 -21.73 3.36
C ALA A 384 -10.70 -20.86 2.12
N ARG A 385 -11.24 -19.64 2.29
CA ARG A 385 -11.40 -18.67 1.21
C ARG A 385 -10.07 -18.25 0.59
N LEU A 386 -9.05 -17.98 1.40
CA LEU A 386 -7.70 -17.63 0.93
C LEU A 386 -7.04 -18.78 0.14
N ASN A 387 -7.46 -20.03 0.33
CA ASN A 387 -6.93 -21.17 -0.42
C ASN A 387 -7.48 -21.27 -1.85
N GLU A 388 -8.54 -20.55 -2.19
CA GLU A 388 -9.08 -20.50 -3.55
C GLU A 388 -8.29 -19.56 -4.47
N PHE A 389 -7.54 -18.60 -3.90
CA PHE A 389 -6.69 -17.70 -4.67
C PHE A 389 -5.36 -18.36 -5.06
N CYS A 390 -4.68 -17.75 -6.04
CA CYS A 390 -3.32 -18.10 -6.42
C CYS A 390 -2.41 -18.16 -5.17
N PRO A 391 -1.83 -19.33 -4.84
CA PRO A 391 -1.02 -19.49 -3.62
C PRO A 391 0.31 -18.74 -3.69
N GLN A 392 0.72 -18.27 -4.88
CA GLN A 392 1.89 -17.43 -5.10
C GLN A 392 1.57 -15.93 -5.03
N ASN A 393 0.30 -15.52 -4.90
CA ASN A 393 -0.05 -14.11 -4.77
C ASN A 393 0.49 -13.56 -3.41
N PRO A 394 1.31 -12.49 -3.41
CA PRO A 394 1.88 -11.95 -2.19
C PRO A 394 0.85 -11.51 -1.14
N SER A 395 -0.27 -10.91 -1.56
CA SER A 395 -1.39 -10.55 -0.69
C SER A 395 -2.00 -11.73 0.00
N VAL A 396 -2.20 -12.83 -0.73
CA VAL A 396 -2.75 -14.06 -0.19
C VAL A 396 -1.77 -14.71 0.79
N ILE A 397 -0.47 -14.76 0.45
CA ILE A 397 0.57 -15.29 1.33
C ILE A 397 0.63 -14.50 2.65
N ALA A 398 0.64 -13.17 2.57
CA ALA A 398 0.69 -12.30 3.74
C ALA A 398 -0.59 -12.43 4.58
N ALA A 399 -1.76 -12.46 3.95
CA ALA A 399 -3.04 -12.68 4.62
C ALA A 399 -3.06 -14.03 5.37
N LYS A 400 -2.65 -15.14 4.74
CA LYS A 400 -2.59 -16.46 5.41
C LYS A 400 -1.67 -16.45 6.64
N TRP A 401 -0.49 -15.82 6.51
CA TRP A 401 0.43 -15.67 7.64
C TRP A 401 -0.17 -14.85 8.78
N LYS A 402 -0.90 -13.77 8.48
CA LYS A 402 -1.60 -12.94 9.48
C LYS A 402 -2.79 -13.66 10.10
N ALA A 403 -3.58 -14.36 9.30
CA ALA A 403 -4.68 -15.20 9.77
C ALA A 403 -4.17 -16.27 10.74
N GLY A 404 -2.95 -16.78 10.55
CA GLY A 404 -2.33 -17.75 11.45
C GLY A 404 -2.48 -19.19 11.01
N THR A 405 -2.33 -19.44 9.71
CA THR A 405 -2.01 -20.79 9.25
C THR A 405 -0.68 -21.21 9.86
N ASP A 406 -0.70 -22.15 10.80
CA ASP A 406 0.46 -22.97 11.12
C ASP A 406 0.95 -23.63 9.83
N LEU A 407 2.05 -23.12 9.27
CA LEU A 407 2.76 -23.75 8.14
C LEU A 407 3.26 -25.18 8.49
N SER A 408 3.08 -25.63 9.73
CA SER A 408 3.45 -26.96 10.22
C SER A 408 2.35 -28.03 10.05
N LEU A 409 1.09 -27.67 9.81
CA LEU A 409 0.00 -28.65 9.62
C LEU A 409 -0.21 -29.07 8.15
N ALA A 410 0.33 -28.32 7.19
CA ALA A 410 0.34 -28.71 5.77
C ALA A 410 1.45 -29.72 5.41
N ALA A 411 2.40 -29.99 6.32
CA ALA A 411 3.51 -30.92 6.09
C ALA A 411 3.26 -32.36 6.58
N LYS A 412 2.03 -32.70 6.99
CA LYS A 412 1.64 -34.06 7.41
C LYS A 412 0.59 -34.72 6.51
N GLN A 413 0.66 -34.47 5.21
CA GLN A 413 0.21 -35.47 4.24
C GLN A 413 1.46 -36.09 3.63
N GLN A 414 1.66 -37.39 3.88
CA GLN A 414 2.69 -38.17 3.20
C GLN A 414 2.40 -38.15 1.70
N ILE A 415 3.10 -37.30 0.97
CA ILE A 415 3.15 -37.35 -0.48
C ILE A 415 3.98 -38.58 -0.83
N SER A 416 3.38 -39.53 -1.54
CA SER A 416 4.06 -40.76 -1.95
C SER A 416 5.23 -40.43 -2.89
N ALA A 417 6.30 -41.24 -2.87
CA ALA A 417 7.50 -41.04 -3.68
C ALA A 417 7.21 -40.93 -5.20
N ALA A 418 6.08 -41.49 -5.66
CA ALA A 418 5.63 -41.40 -7.05
C ALA A 418 5.09 -40.00 -7.43
N GLU A 419 4.54 -39.23 -6.47
CA GLU A 419 4.11 -37.84 -6.71
C GLU A 419 5.28 -36.86 -6.67
N THR A 420 6.31 -37.13 -5.88
CA THR A 420 7.53 -36.32 -5.83
C THR A 420 8.27 -36.34 -7.17
N GLU A 421 8.28 -37.48 -7.86
CA GLU A 421 8.92 -37.61 -9.17
C GLU A 421 8.11 -36.92 -10.30
N ARG A 422 6.77 -36.98 -10.23
CA ARG A 422 5.86 -36.23 -11.14
C ARG A 422 5.92 -34.71 -10.92
N LEU A 423 6.08 -34.26 -9.68
CA LEU A 423 6.26 -32.85 -9.32
C LEU A 423 7.61 -32.31 -9.84
N SER A 424 8.68 -33.10 -9.75
CA SER A 424 10.02 -32.68 -10.22
C SER A 424 10.09 -32.43 -11.74
N ARG A 425 9.31 -33.18 -12.53
CA ARG A 425 9.22 -32.99 -14.00
C ARG A 425 8.34 -31.80 -14.39
N ARG A 426 7.30 -31.48 -13.60
CA ARG A 426 6.46 -30.27 -13.81
C ARG A 426 7.07 -28.98 -13.27
N GLN A 427 8.01 -29.06 -12.31
CA GLN A 427 8.67 -27.91 -11.69
C GLN A 427 9.74 -27.23 -12.57
N ARG A 428 10.09 -27.79 -13.73
CA ARG A 428 11.10 -27.17 -14.60
C ARG A 428 10.61 -25.93 -15.35
N HIS A 429 9.30 -25.71 -15.50
CA HIS A 429 8.75 -24.52 -16.16
C HIS A 429 7.52 -24.04 -15.39
N LYS A 430 7.70 -23.11 -14.44
CA LYS A 430 6.68 -22.17 -13.94
C LYS A 430 7.32 -21.24 -12.90
N PHE A 431 8.03 -20.23 -13.41
CA PHE A 431 8.12 -18.95 -12.71
C PHE A 431 6.75 -18.28 -12.83
N LEU A 432 6.32 -17.48 -11.83
CA LEU A 432 5.66 -16.18 -11.99
C LEU A 432 5.10 -15.66 -10.66
N ILE A 433 5.29 -14.35 -10.48
CA ILE A 433 5.13 -13.53 -9.29
C ILE A 433 3.90 -12.65 -9.51
N SER A 434 3.00 -12.51 -8.53
CA SER A 434 1.76 -11.73 -8.69
C SER A 434 1.94 -10.27 -8.25
N ALA A 435 1.40 -9.37 -9.07
CA ALA A 435 1.48 -7.91 -8.93
C ALA A 435 0.33 -7.39 -8.05
N ASP A 436 0.44 -7.61 -6.75
CA ASP A 436 -0.39 -6.94 -5.74
C ASP A 436 0.56 -6.37 -4.68
N THR A 437 1.07 -5.17 -4.96
CA THR A 437 2.40 -4.71 -4.52
C THR A 437 2.48 -4.20 -3.08
N SER A 438 1.36 -4.08 -2.36
CA SER A 438 1.41 -3.64 -0.97
C SER A 438 1.67 -4.77 0.03
N ALA A 439 1.29 -6.02 -0.27
CA ALA A 439 1.10 -7.00 0.79
C ALA A 439 2.30 -7.92 1.12
N SER A 440 3.22 -8.21 0.17
CA SER A 440 4.53 -8.82 0.49
C SER A 440 5.33 -7.93 1.44
N SER A 441 5.06 -6.62 1.39
CA SER A 441 5.66 -5.57 2.19
C SER A 441 5.20 -5.57 3.68
N PHE A 442 4.43 -6.53 4.17
CA PHE A 442 3.99 -6.50 5.59
C PHE A 442 4.32 -7.75 6.41
N LYS A 443 5.21 -8.63 5.91
CA LYS A 443 5.96 -9.51 6.82
C LYS A 443 6.97 -8.65 7.57
N ASN A 444 6.49 -8.05 8.67
CA ASN A 444 7.35 -7.40 9.64
C ASN A 444 8.05 -8.50 10.42
N ASP A 445 9.33 -8.72 10.11
CA ASP A 445 10.26 -9.35 11.03
C ASP A 445 10.48 -8.41 12.26
#